data_AF-A0A946IKQ6-F1
#
_entry.id   AF-A0A946IKQ6-F1
#
_cell.length_a   1.000
_cell.length_b   1.000
_cell.length_c   1.000
_cell.angle_alpha   90.00
_cell.angle_beta   90.00
_cell.angle_gamma   90.00
#
_symmetry.space_group_name_H-M   'P 1'
#
loop_
_entity.id
_entity.type
_entity.pdbx_description
1 polymer ?
#
loop_
_entity_poly.entity_id
_entity_poly.type
_entity_poly.pdbx_seq_one_letter_code
_entity_poly.pdbx_strand_id
1 'polypeptide(L)'
;MLELFKKRNFSLFWFGEMISVIGDQISLIAFPWLILQMTNSAALTGLVFAVQGIPRAVLMLAGGALVDRTSPRLMMIMSNALRMLLVVSLAYMISQDTADISIVFIMAFAFGVADAFFYPASISILPSLVSRDELQTGNAIIQTTLHLGMTIGPFVAAFIIAGEIGSAAQSAELVVSDSVLSAYDLDREGLARAFFIDGLTFALSLLSLLFVNVRKLNVEDETSSESSLFKEIRQASLWAWSIPAVRLGFIGMAVIHFFFMPMVFVG
;
A
#
# COMPACT_ATOMS: atom_id res chain seq x y z
N MET A 1 10.61 23.90 -1.34
CA MET A 1 9.77 22.75 -1.75
C MET A 1 9.87 22.47 -3.26
N LEU A 2 9.52 23.41 -4.15
CA LEU A 2 9.48 23.14 -5.60
C LEU A 2 10.84 22.80 -6.26
N GLU A 3 11.95 23.27 -5.69
CA GLU A 3 13.30 22.96 -6.19
C GLU A 3 13.61 21.44 -6.23
N LEU A 4 13.01 20.65 -5.33
CA LEU A 4 13.19 19.19 -5.33
C LEU A 4 12.66 18.53 -6.60
N PHE A 5 11.59 19.08 -7.21
CA PHE A 5 11.04 18.57 -8.45
C PHE A 5 11.91 18.85 -9.69
N LYS A 6 12.97 19.67 -9.55
CA LYS A 6 13.99 19.82 -10.60
C LYS A 6 14.99 18.65 -10.57
N LYS A 7 15.08 17.90 -9.46
CA LYS A 7 15.96 16.74 -9.35
C LYS A 7 15.27 15.52 -9.97
N ARG A 8 15.74 15.12 -11.16
CA ARG A 8 15.18 14.01 -11.96
C ARG A 8 14.86 12.76 -11.13
N ASN A 9 15.80 12.28 -10.30
CA ASN A 9 15.61 11.05 -9.52
C ASN A 9 14.51 11.19 -8.45
N PHE A 10 14.45 12.34 -7.77
CA PHE A 10 13.39 12.62 -6.80
C PHE A 10 12.02 12.71 -7.49
N SER A 11 11.93 13.43 -8.62
CA SER A 11 10.67 13.58 -9.35
C SER A 11 10.16 12.26 -9.90
N LEU A 12 11.02 11.45 -10.52
CA LEU A 12 10.65 10.13 -11.01
C LEU A 12 10.10 9.27 -9.86
N PHE A 13 10.87 9.15 -8.78
CA PHE A 13 10.44 8.43 -7.58
C PHE A 13 9.08 8.94 -7.07
N TRP A 14 8.95 10.26 -6.87
CA TRP A 14 7.74 10.85 -6.30
C TRP A 14 6.50 10.64 -7.16
N PHE A 15 6.59 10.83 -8.49
CA PHE A 15 5.43 10.63 -9.37
C PHE A 15 5.02 9.15 -9.45
N GLY A 16 6.00 8.23 -9.51
CA GLY A 16 5.70 6.80 -9.49
C GLY A 16 5.05 6.36 -8.19
N GLU A 17 5.58 6.85 -7.06
CA GLU A 17 5.10 6.52 -5.73
C GLU A 17 3.71 7.12 -5.46
N MET A 18 3.48 8.39 -5.82
CA MET A 18 2.19 9.04 -5.66
C MET A 18 1.07 8.24 -6.35
N ILE A 19 1.31 7.75 -7.56
CA ILE A 19 0.34 6.95 -8.31
C ILE A 19 0.11 5.60 -7.61
N SER A 20 1.17 4.96 -7.11
CA SER A 20 1.06 3.70 -6.34
C SER A 20 0.26 3.86 -5.05
N VAL A 21 0.39 4.99 -4.36
CA VAL A 21 -0.36 5.27 -3.12
C VAL A 21 -1.86 5.31 -3.39
N ILE A 22 -2.28 5.85 -4.55
CA ILE A 22 -3.68 5.82 -4.96
C ILE A 22 -4.12 4.38 -5.25
N GLY A 23 -3.27 3.60 -5.93
CA GLY A 23 -3.47 2.16 -6.15
C GLY A 23 -3.70 1.37 -4.86
N ASP A 24 -2.86 1.58 -3.85
CA ASP A 24 -2.99 0.93 -2.55
C ASP A 24 -4.38 1.18 -1.92
N GLN A 25 -4.96 2.38 -2.10
CA GLN A 25 -6.31 2.68 -1.63
C GLN A 25 -7.40 1.95 -2.43
N ILE A 26 -7.16 1.68 -3.72
CA ILE A 26 -8.06 0.85 -4.53
C ILE A 26 -8.09 -0.58 -3.97
N SER A 27 -6.92 -1.21 -3.78
CA SER A 27 -6.85 -2.55 -3.19
C SER A 27 -7.46 -2.61 -1.80
N LEU A 28 -7.23 -1.59 -0.96
CA LEU A 28 -7.77 -1.51 0.39
C LEU A 28 -9.30 -1.62 0.43
N ILE A 29 -9.99 -1.14 -0.61
CA ILE A 29 -11.46 -1.19 -0.73
C ILE A 29 -11.91 -2.39 -1.57
N ALA A 30 -11.19 -2.72 -2.64
CA ALA A 30 -11.59 -3.76 -3.57
C ALA A 30 -11.57 -5.17 -2.96
N PHE A 31 -10.56 -5.52 -2.15
CA PHE A 31 -10.49 -6.82 -1.47
C PHE A 31 -11.70 -7.09 -0.54
N PRO A 32 -12.03 -6.22 0.43
CA PRO A 32 -13.18 -6.43 1.31
C PRO A 32 -14.50 -6.38 0.56
N TRP A 33 -14.63 -5.51 -0.46
CA TRP A 33 -15.84 -5.44 -1.30
C TRP A 33 -16.06 -6.72 -2.09
N LEU A 34 -15.00 -7.29 -2.68
CA LEU A 34 -15.06 -8.57 -3.38
C LEU A 34 -15.51 -9.71 -2.46
N ILE A 35 -14.96 -9.80 -1.25
CA ILE A 35 -15.39 -10.81 -0.27
C ILE A 35 -16.85 -10.60 0.12
N LEU A 36 -17.29 -9.36 0.33
CA LEU A 36 -18.67 -9.06 0.66
C LEU A 36 -19.62 -9.49 -0.46
N GLN A 37 -19.29 -9.20 -1.72
CA GLN A 37 -20.07 -9.62 -2.89
C GLN A 37 -20.16 -11.14 -3.03
N MET A 38 -19.05 -11.85 -2.81
CA MET A 38 -19.01 -13.31 -2.94
C MET A 38 -19.71 -14.06 -1.80
N THR A 39 -19.79 -13.46 -0.59
CA THR A 39 -20.19 -14.19 0.63
C THR A 39 -21.36 -13.59 1.38
N ASN A 40 -21.69 -12.32 1.12
CA ASN A 40 -22.63 -11.50 1.87
C ASN A 40 -22.36 -11.49 3.40
N SER A 41 -21.09 -11.67 3.81
CA SER A 41 -20.69 -11.86 5.20
C SER A 41 -19.69 -10.79 5.67
N ALA A 42 -20.17 -9.89 6.54
CA ALA A 42 -19.33 -8.89 7.18
C ALA A 42 -18.16 -9.48 7.99
N ALA A 43 -18.32 -10.70 8.54
CA ALA A 43 -17.26 -11.38 9.29
C ALA A 43 -16.10 -11.79 8.37
N LEU A 44 -16.39 -12.30 7.17
CA LEU A 44 -15.36 -12.67 6.20
C LEU A 44 -14.72 -11.43 5.56
N THR A 45 -15.50 -10.36 5.34
CA THR A 45 -14.99 -9.05 4.96
C THR A 45 -14.01 -8.51 6.01
N GLY A 46 -14.31 -8.62 7.31
CA GLY A 46 -13.36 -8.27 8.36
C GLY A 46 -12.10 -9.15 8.38
N LEU A 47 -12.26 -10.44 8.09
CA LEU A 47 -11.16 -11.40 8.08
C LEU A 47 -10.13 -11.09 6.98
N VAL A 48 -10.53 -10.59 5.81
CA VAL A 48 -9.57 -10.28 4.73
C VAL A 48 -8.60 -9.16 5.13
N PHE A 49 -9.08 -8.17 5.89
CA PHE A 49 -8.22 -7.14 6.47
C PHE A 49 -7.19 -7.74 7.43
N ALA A 50 -7.59 -8.70 8.26
CA ALA A 50 -6.67 -9.37 9.18
C ALA A 50 -5.63 -10.23 8.44
N VAL A 51 -6.06 -10.96 7.42
CA VAL A 51 -5.20 -11.81 6.59
C VAL A 51 -4.16 -11.00 5.81
N GLN A 52 -4.51 -9.79 5.37
CA GLN A 52 -3.56 -8.89 4.72
C GLN A 52 -2.68 -8.14 5.76
N GLY A 53 -3.29 -7.61 6.82
CA GLY A 53 -2.67 -6.68 7.75
C GLY A 53 -1.74 -7.33 8.79
N ILE A 54 -2.09 -8.51 9.32
CA ILE A 54 -1.29 -9.18 10.36
C ILE A 54 0.07 -9.62 9.81
N PRO A 55 0.17 -10.36 8.69
CA PRO A 55 1.45 -10.76 8.13
C PRO A 55 2.29 -9.54 7.75
N ARG A 56 1.66 -8.51 7.16
CA ARG A 56 2.30 -7.24 6.83
C ARG A 56 2.96 -6.62 8.07
N ALA A 57 2.20 -6.43 9.15
CA ALA A 57 2.71 -5.82 10.37
C ALA A 57 3.85 -6.62 11.01
N VAL A 58 3.73 -7.95 11.06
CA VAL A 58 4.77 -8.84 11.59
C VAL A 58 6.04 -8.77 10.73
N LEU A 59 5.88 -8.82 9.41
CA LEU A 59 7.02 -8.82 8.49
C LEU A 59 7.66 -7.44 8.35
N MET A 60 6.95 -6.33 8.53
CA MET A 60 7.54 -4.98 8.54
C MET A 60 8.63 -4.84 9.61
N LEU A 61 8.48 -5.49 10.77
CA LEU A 61 9.49 -5.51 11.84
C LEU A 61 10.81 -6.16 11.37
N ALA A 62 10.71 -7.23 10.57
CA ALA A 62 11.85 -7.90 9.97
C ALA A 62 12.34 -7.18 8.69
N GLY A 63 11.41 -6.55 7.97
CA GLY A 63 11.61 -5.89 6.69
C GLY A 63 12.54 -4.70 6.79
N GLY A 64 12.49 -3.93 7.88
CA GLY A 64 13.44 -2.84 8.13
C GLY A 64 14.89 -3.33 8.12
N ALA A 65 15.20 -4.38 8.90
CA ALA A 65 16.55 -4.94 8.96
C ALA A 65 17.02 -5.55 7.62
N LEU A 66 16.09 -6.08 6.81
CA LEU A 66 16.41 -6.61 5.48
C LEU A 66 16.69 -5.48 4.49
N VAL A 67 15.89 -4.41 4.53
CA VAL A 67 16.05 -3.22 3.68
C VAL A 67 17.37 -2.52 3.98
N ASP A 68 17.76 -2.41 5.25
CA ASP A 68 19.04 -1.80 5.66
C ASP A 68 20.26 -2.54 5.08
N ARG A 69 20.13 -3.86 4.89
CA ARG A 69 21.20 -4.71 4.33
C ARG A 69 21.15 -4.82 2.80
N THR A 70 20.04 -4.42 2.19
CA THR A 70 19.80 -4.55 0.75
C THR A 70 19.64 -3.16 0.14
N SER A 71 19.35 -3.06 -1.15
CA SER A 71 19.04 -1.77 -1.77
C SER A 71 17.55 -1.47 -1.58
N PRO A 72 17.17 -0.33 -0.96
CA PRO A 72 15.77 0.08 -0.84
C PRO A 72 15.04 0.08 -2.19
N ARG A 73 15.70 0.60 -3.23
CA ARG A 73 15.17 0.58 -4.60
C ARG A 73 14.88 -0.83 -5.10
N LEU A 74 15.77 -1.79 -4.84
CA LEU A 74 15.55 -3.16 -5.28
C LEU A 74 14.35 -3.79 -4.56
N MET A 75 14.22 -3.57 -3.25
CA MET A 75 13.07 -4.07 -2.49
C MET A 75 11.76 -3.47 -2.98
N MET A 76 11.74 -2.18 -3.29
CA MET A 76 10.56 -1.54 -3.87
C MET A 76 10.20 -2.13 -5.24
N ILE A 77 11.18 -2.34 -6.14
CA ILE A 77 10.94 -2.95 -7.46
C ILE A 77 10.35 -4.36 -7.31
N MET A 78 10.95 -5.19 -6.46
CA MET A 78 10.49 -6.57 -6.23
C MET A 78 9.07 -6.58 -5.63
N SER A 79 8.79 -5.70 -4.67
CA SER A 79 7.48 -5.59 -4.03
C SER A 79 6.42 -5.11 -5.02
N ASN A 80 6.72 -4.08 -5.83
CA ASN A 80 5.82 -3.61 -6.88
C ASN A 80 5.56 -4.68 -7.94
N ALA A 81 6.59 -5.42 -8.37
CA ALA A 81 6.44 -6.49 -9.34
C ALA A 81 5.50 -7.58 -8.82
N LEU A 82 5.68 -8.00 -7.57
CA LEU A 82 4.86 -9.02 -6.94
C LEU A 82 3.43 -8.53 -6.71
N ARG A 83 3.24 -7.33 -6.15
CA ARG A 83 1.91 -6.73 -5.95
C ARG A 83 1.16 -6.58 -7.28
N MET A 84 1.82 -6.04 -8.31
CA MET A 84 1.29 -5.95 -9.67
C MET A 84 0.82 -7.32 -10.19
N LEU A 85 1.68 -8.34 -10.10
CA LEU A 85 1.34 -9.67 -10.58
C LEU A 85 0.13 -10.25 -9.85
N LEU A 86 0.05 -10.09 -8.53
CA LEU A 86 -1.06 -10.58 -7.71
C LEU A 86 -2.38 -9.91 -8.10
N VAL A 87 -2.42 -8.57 -8.15
CA VAL A 87 -3.69 -7.85 -8.43
C VAL A 87 -4.11 -7.98 -9.89
N VAL A 88 -3.18 -8.04 -10.85
CA VAL A 88 -3.51 -8.28 -12.26
C VAL A 88 -3.99 -9.71 -12.48
N SER A 89 -3.38 -10.70 -11.82
CA SER A 89 -3.85 -12.08 -11.88
C SER A 89 -5.25 -12.20 -11.28
N LEU A 90 -5.49 -11.55 -10.14
CA LEU A 90 -6.81 -11.53 -9.52
C LEU A 90 -7.85 -10.83 -10.41
N ALA A 91 -7.52 -9.67 -10.99
CA ALA A 91 -8.38 -8.98 -11.95
C ALA A 91 -8.76 -9.88 -13.13
N TYR A 92 -7.80 -10.61 -13.68
CA TYR A 92 -8.04 -11.58 -14.75
C TYR A 92 -8.98 -12.70 -14.28
N MET A 93 -8.73 -13.32 -13.12
CA MET A 93 -9.59 -14.38 -12.59
C MET A 93 -11.02 -13.92 -12.33
N ILE A 94 -11.19 -12.70 -11.79
CA ILE A 94 -12.49 -12.06 -11.61
C ILE A 94 -13.16 -11.86 -12.97
N SER A 95 -12.45 -11.36 -13.99
CA SER A 95 -13.02 -11.21 -15.34
C SER A 95 -13.52 -12.53 -15.95
N GLN A 96 -12.92 -13.66 -15.59
CA GLN A 96 -13.28 -14.99 -16.11
C GLN A 96 -14.27 -15.76 -15.23
N ASP A 97 -14.69 -15.20 -14.08
CA ASP A 97 -15.58 -15.84 -13.09
C ASP A 97 -14.96 -17.08 -12.44
N THR A 98 -13.64 -17.10 -12.37
CA THR A 98 -12.87 -18.24 -11.84
C THR A 98 -12.28 -17.96 -10.46
N ALA A 99 -12.46 -16.74 -9.95
CA ALA A 99 -12.01 -16.37 -8.62
C ALA A 99 -12.92 -17.01 -7.57
N ASP A 100 -12.36 -17.95 -6.79
CA ASP A 100 -13.01 -18.46 -5.58
C ASP A 100 -12.53 -17.71 -4.33
N ILE A 101 -13.30 -17.82 -3.24
CA ILE A 101 -13.02 -17.13 -1.99
C ILE A 101 -11.63 -17.48 -1.40
N SER A 102 -11.20 -18.74 -1.55
CA SER A 102 -9.93 -19.22 -1.02
C SER A 102 -8.77 -18.55 -1.76
N ILE A 103 -8.88 -18.42 -3.08
CA ILE A 103 -7.91 -17.72 -3.91
C ILE A 103 -7.84 -16.25 -3.53
N VAL A 104 -8.98 -15.58 -3.27
CA VAL A 104 -8.98 -14.18 -2.82
C VAL A 104 -8.22 -14.02 -1.51
N PHE A 105 -8.43 -14.91 -0.53
CA PHE A 105 -7.68 -14.89 0.73
C PHE A 105 -6.18 -15.16 0.54
N ILE A 106 -5.80 -16.09 -0.33
CA ILE A 106 -4.39 -16.38 -0.66
C ILE A 106 -3.75 -15.15 -1.30
N MET A 107 -4.44 -14.51 -2.26
CA MET A 107 -3.96 -13.29 -2.92
C MET A 107 -3.84 -12.13 -1.94
N ALA A 108 -4.81 -11.94 -1.04
CA ALA A 108 -4.76 -10.91 0.00
C ALA A 108 -3.60 -11.12 0.98
N PHE A 109 -3.37 -12.37 1.39
CA PHE A 109 -2.21 -12.74 2.23
C PHE A 109 -0.89 -12.44 1.50
N ALA A 110 -0.74 -12.93 0.27
CA ALA A 110 0.46 -12.72 -0.52
C ALA A 110 0.73 -11.23 -0.79
N PHE A 111 -0.34 -10.46 -1.02
CA PHE A 111 -0.27 -9.02 -1.19
C PHE A 111 0.25 -8.35 0.08
N GLY A 112 -0.30 -8.69 1.25
CA GLY A 112 0.16 -8.17 2.54
C GLY A 112 1.63 -8.49 2.83
N VAL A 113 2.08 -9.70 2.47
CA VAL A 113 3.49 -10.12 2.57
C VAL A 113 4.38 -9.29 1.64
N ALA A 114 3.97 -9.09 0.39
CA ALA A 114 4.72 -8.28 -0.57
C ALA A 114 4.81 -6.81 -0.13
N ASP A 115 3.71 -6.27 0.38
CA ASP A 115 3.60 -4.89 0.85
C ASP A 115 4.46 -4.61 2.09
N ALA A 116 4.70 -5.63 2.92
CA ALA A 116 5.48 -5.52 4.16
C ALA A 116 6.90 -4.99 3.96
N PHE A 117 7.51 -5.28 2.80
CA PHE A 117 8.87 -4.86 2.47
C PHE A 117 8.91 -3.50 1.75
N PHE A 118 7.79 -3.10 1.16
CA PHE A 118 7.69 -1.87 0.40
C PHE A 118 7.77 -0.64 1.30
N TYR A 119 6.97 -0.60 2.37
CA TYR A 119 6.91 0.55 3.28
C TYR A 119 8.26 0.93 3.92
N PRO A 120 9.04 0.01 4.55
CA PRO A 120 10.36 0.37 5.07
C PRO A 120 11.35 0.79 3.95
N ALA A 121 11.21 0.22 2.75
CA ALA A 121 12.03 0.59 1.60
C ALA A 121 11.72 1.99 1.06
N SER A 122 10.44 2.41 1.05
CA SER A 122 10.04 3.73 0.57
C SER A 122 10.47 4.86 1.49
N ILE A 123 10.59 4.62 2.80
CA ILE A 123 11.14 5.59 3.75
C ILE A 123 12.66 5.69 3.63
N SER A 124 13.35 4.56 3.49
CA SER A 124 14.82 4.50 3.46
C SER A 124 15.44 4.93 2.12
N ILE A 125 14.67 5.02 1.04
CA ILE A 125 15.19 5.47 -0.25
C ILE A 125 15.42 6.99 -0.31
N LEU A 126 14.66 7.80 0.43
CA LEU A 126 14.72 9.27 0.32
C LEU A 126 16.14 9.85 0.53
N PRO A 127 16.91 9.45 1.56
CA PRO A 127 18.27 9.95 1.76
C PRO A 127 19.24 9.68 0.61
N SER A 128 18.91 8.71 -0.26
CA SER A 128 19.70 8.42 -1.44
C SER A 128 19.34 9.26 -2.68
N LEU A 129 18.22 10.01 -2.61
CA LEU A 129 17.68 10.81 -3.70
C LEU A 129 17.90 12.32 -3.52
N VAL A 130 18.00 12.79 -2.27
CA VAL A 130 18.16 14.20 -1.90
C VAL A 130 19.36 14.40 -0.98
N SER A 131 19.85 15.65 -0.84
CA SER A 131 20.94 15.94 0.08
C SER A 131 20.45 16.04 1.54
N ARG A 132 21.36 15.94 2.52
CA ARG A 132 21.01 15.95 3.96
C ARG A 132 20.24 17.21 4.37
N ASP A 133 20.58 18.37 3.81
CA ASP A 133 19.91 19.66 4.03
C ASP A 133 18.49 19.70 3.46
N GLU A 134 18.17 18.83 2.50
CA GLU A 134 16.86 18.77 1.87
C GLU A 134 15.95 17.68 2.45
N LEU A 135 16.48 16.78 3.28
CA LEU A 135 15.75 15.63 3.85
C LEU A 135 14.44 16.03 4.52
N GLN A 136 14.46 17.12 5.31
CA GLN A 136 13.26 17.61 5.98
C GLN A 136 12.19 18.03 4.96
N THR A 137 12.61 18.74 3.90
CA THR A 137 11.70 19.17 2.83
C THR A 137 11.18 17.98 2.03
N GLY A 138 12.04 17.00 1.72
CA GLY A 138 11.64 15.77 1.03
C GLY A 138 10.62 14.95 1.83
N ASN A 139 10.87 14.78 3.13
CA ASN A 139 9.92 14.10 4.03
C ASN A 139 8.59 14.84 4.11
N ALA A 140 8.59 16.16 4.23
CA ALA A 140 7.36 16.94 4.26
C ALA A 140 6.52 16.74 2.99
N ILE A 141 7.15 16.72 1.81
CA ILE A 141 6.46 16.46 0.54
C ILE A 141 5.88 15.05 0.50
N ILE A 142 6.67 14.02 0.82
CA ILE A 142 6.20 12.61 0.80
C ILE A 142 5.04 12.41 1.78
N GLN A 143 5.15 12.89 3.03
CA GLN A 143 4.09 12.75 4.02
C GLN A 143 2.81 13.47 3.59
N THR A 144 2.94 14.66 3.00
CA THR A 144 1.79 15.39 2.45
C THR A 144 1.12 14.59 1.34
N THR A 145 1.90 14.03 0.42
CA THR A 145 1.40 13.18 -0.66
C THR A 145 0.71 11.93 -0.14
N LEU A 146 1.27 11.27 0.88
CA LEU A 146 0.67 10.08 1.50
C LEU A 146 -0.69 10.41 2.12
N HIS A 147 -0.78 11.48 2.90
CA HIS A 147 -2.05 11.87 3.53
C HIS A 147 -3.10 12.33 2.51
N LEU A 148 -2.69 13.06 1.47
CA LEU A 148 -3.57 13.40 0.36
C LEU A 148 -4.04 12.16 -0.39
N GLY A 149 -3.15 11.22 -0.66
CA GLY A 149 -3.48 9.93 -1.29
C GLY A 149 -4.46 9.12 -0.46
N MET A 150 -4.26 9.03 0.86
CA MET A 150 -5.20 8.36 1.78
C MET A 150 -6.56 9.06 1.87
N THR A 151 -6.60 10.38 1.62
CA THR A 151 -7.85 11.14 1.66
C THR A 151 -8.61 11.01 0.33
N ILE A 152 -7.92 11.12 -0.80
CA ILE A 152 -8.52 11.17 -2.15
C ILE A 152 -8.69 9.77 -2.74
N GLY A 153 -7.77 8.86 -2.45
CA GLY A 153 -7.72 7.51 -3.01
C GLY A 153 -9.00 6.69 -2.79
N PRO A 154 -9.64 6.71 -1.61
CA PRO A 154 -10.93 6.04 -1.41
C PRO A 154 -12.03 6.51 -2.36
N PHE A 155 -12.08 7.81 -2.68
CA PHE A 155 -13.05 8.33 -3.66
C PHE A 155 -12.73 7.86 -5.07
N VAL A 156 -11.45 7.82 -5.44
CA VAL A 156 -11.01 7.29 -6.74
C VAL A 156 -11.37 5.81 -6.86
N ALA A 157 -11.11 5.02 -5.82
CA ALA A 157 -11.46 3.61 -5.75
C ALA A 157 -12.97 3.38 -5.89
N ALA A 158 -13.78 4.11 -5.13
CA ALA A 158 -15.24 4.04 -5.22
C ALA A 158 -15.73 4.38 -6.63
N PHE A 159 -15.19 5.43 -7.25
CA PHE A 159 -15.53 5.84 -8.61
C PHE A 159 -15.18 4.79 -9.68
N ILE A 160 -14.01 4.14 -9.53
CA ILE A 160 -13.59 3.05 -10.41
C ILE A 160 -14.52 1.85 -10.27
N ILE A 161 -14.80 1.42 -9.04
CA ILE A 161 -15.62 0.24 -8.73
C ILE A 161 -17.07 0.47 -9.16
N ALA A 162 -17.65 1.64 -8.89
CA ALA A 162 -19.03 1.98 -9.27
C ALA A 162 -19.24 2.13 -10.79
N GLY A 163 -18.17 2.04 -11.59
CA GLY A 163 -18.29 1.87 -13.04
C GLY A 163 -18.49 3.16 -13.85
N GLU A 164 -18.37 4.35 -13.26
CA GLU A 164 -18.50 5.60 -14.03
C GLU A 164 -17.36 5.78 -15.07
N ILE A 165 -16.21 5.13 -14.87
CA ILE A 165 -15.15 5.04 -15.90
C ILE A 165 -15.57 4.14 -17.08
N GLY A 166 -16.47 3.18 -16.84
CA GLY A 166 -17.10 2.37 -17.88
C GLY A 166 -17.97 3.21 -18.82
N SER A 167 -18.70 4.18 -18.27
CA SER A 167 -19.59 5.03 -19.06
C SER A 167 -18.86 5.91 -20.09
N ALA A 168 -17.60 6.26 -19.81
CA ALA A 168 -16.74 7.03 -20.73
C ALA A 168 -16.17 6.18 -21.87
N ALA A 169 -15.91 4.88 -21.64
CA ALA A 169 -15.37 3.95 -22.63
C ALA A 169 -16.46 3.17 -23.40
N GLN A 170 -17.66 3.07 -22.83
CA GLN A 170 -18.75 2.20 -23.29
C GLN A 170 -19.99 3.01 -23.71
N SER A 171 -19.76 4.14 -24.40
CA SER A 171 -20.79 4.86 -25.14
C SER A 171 -20.99 4.31 -26.56
N ALA A 172 -20.81 2.99 -26.73
CA ALA A 172 -21.00 2.30 -27.99
C ALA A 172 -21.40 0.82 -27.79
N GLU A 173 -22.49 0.55 -27.06
CA GLU A 173 -23.51 -0.41 -27.50
C GLU A 173 -24.68 -0.43 -26.51
N LEU A 174 -25.87 -0.43 -27.09
CA LEU A 174 -27.18 -0.38 -26.44
C LEU A 174 -27.75 -1.80 -26.53
N VAL A 175 -28.39 -2.32 -25.46
CA VAL A 175 -29.63 -3.13 -25.43
C VAL A 175 -29.75 -4.01 -24.15
N VAL A 176 -30.72 -3.61 -23.30
CA VAL A 176 -31.84 -4.37 -22.69
C VAL A 176 -31.60 -5.63 -21.80
N SER A 177 -31.97 -5.43 -20.51
CA SER A 177 -32.66 -6.30 -19.52
C SER A 177 -32.10 -7.66 -19.05
N ASP A 178 -31.69 -7.72 -17.77
CA ASP A 178 -32.34 -8.55 -16.71
C ASP A 178 -31.87 -8.10 -15.30
N SER A 179 -32.77 -7.57 -14.48
CA SER A 179 -32.42 -6.54 -13.45
C SER A 179 -32.02 -7.06 -12.06
N VAL A 180 -31.52 -8.29 -11.93
CA VAL A 180 -30.90 -8.78 -10.68
C VAL A 180 -29.56 -9.49 -10.94
N LEU A 181 -29.40 -10.17 -12.08
CA LEU A 181 -28.09 -10.65 -12.56
C LEU A 181 -27.19 -9.49 -13.01
N SER A 182 -27.78 -8.40 -13.53
CA SER A 182 -27.04 -7.20 -13.94
C SER A 182 -26.24 -6.53 -12.82
N ALA A 183 -26.70 -6.53 -11.57
CA ALA A 183 -26.02 -5.81 -10.49
C ALA A 183 -24.72 -6.51 -10.05
N TYR A 184 -24.78 -7.84 -9.91
CA TYR A 184 -23.60 -8.66 -9.58
C TYR A 184 -22.55 -8.62 -10.69
N ASP A 185 -22.97 -8.76 -11.96
CA ASP A 185 -22.04 -8.70 -13.09
C ASP A 185 -21.40 -7.30 -13.25
N LEU A 186 -22.17 -6.23 -13.02
CA LEU A 186 -21.65 -4.86 -13.02
C LEU A 186 -20.64 -4.62 -11.89
N ASP A 187 -20.95 -5.07 -10.67
CA ASP A 187 -20.05 -4.94 -9.52
C ASP A 187 -18.77 -5.77 -9.70
N ARG A 188 -18.90 -6.97 -10.29
CA ARG A 188 -17.78 -7.85 -10.59
C ARG A 188 -16.86 -7.27 -11.66
N GLU A 189 -17.41 -6.71 -12.73
CA GLU A 189 -16.62 -5.99 -13.74
C GLU A 189 -15.94 -4.75 -13.16
N GLY A 190 -16.65 -3.99 -12.31
CA GLY A 190 -16.10 -2.85 -11.58
C GLY A 190 -14.90 -3.23 -10.72
N LEU A 191 -15.01 -4.33 -9.97
CA LEU A 191 -13.92 -4.88 -9.18
C LEU A 191 -12.74 -5.36 -10.02
N ALA A 192 -12.98 -6.05 -11.14
CA ALA A 192 -11.91 -6.47 -12.05
C ALA A 192 -11.15 -5.24 -12.60
N ARG A 193 -11.87 -4.19 -13.00
CA ARG A 193 -11.29 -2.91 -13.46
C ARG A 193 -10.48 -2.24 -12.34
N ALA A 194 -10.98 -2.25 -11.11
CA ALA A 194 -10.29 -1.69 -9.96
C ALA A 194 -8.93 -2.38 -9.72
N PHE A 195 -8.91 -3.71 -9.62
CA PHE A 195 -7.66 -4.46 -9.44
C PHE A 195 -6.70 -4.31 -10.63
N PHE A 196 -7.23 -4.22 -11.86
CA PHE A 196 -6.40 -3.99 -13.03
C PHE A 196 -5.75 -2.60 -13.01
N ILE A 197 -6.53 -1.55 -12.70
CA ILE A 197 -6.03 -0.17 -12.57
C ILE A 197 -4.97 -0.10 -11.47
N ASP A 198 -5.21 -0.74 -10.32
CA ASP A 198 -4.21 -0.84 -9.26
C ASP A 198 -2.91 -1.50 -9.76
N GLY A 199 -3.03 -2.60 -10.51
CA GLY A 199 -1.90 -3.23 -11.20
C GLY A 199 -1.11 -2.27 -12.10
N LEU A 200 -1.79 -1.41 -12.85
CA LEU A 200 -1.14 -0.36 -13.66
C LEU A 200 -0.40 0.66 -12.79
N THR A 201 -0.94 1.00 -11.61
CA THR A 201 -0.23 1.92 -10.70
C THR A 201 1.09 1.32 -10.21
N PHE A 202 1.11 0.03 -9.86
CA PHE A 202 2.34 -0.68 -9.49
C PHE A 202 3.30 -0.80 -10.67
N ALA A 203 2.78 -1.03 -11.89
CA ALA A 203 3.60 -1.07 -13.10
C ALA A 203 4.28 0.29 -13.35
N LEU A 204 3.55 1.39 -13.21
CA LEU A 204 4.09 2.75 -13.38
C LEU A 204 5.13 3.09 -12.30
N SER A 205 4.86 2.73 -11.04
CA SER A 205 5.83 2.89 -9.95
C SER A 205 7.10 2.06 -10.20
N LEU A 206 6.95 0.79 -10.58
CA LEU A 206 8.06 -0.09 -10.96
C LEU A 206 8.87 0.49 -12.12
N LEU A 207 8.22 0.89 -13.21
CA LEU A 207 8.89 1.48 -14.36
C LEU A 207 9.64 2.74 -13.97
N SER A 208 9.02 3.61 -13.16
CA SER A 208 9.67 4.81 -12.67
C SER A 208 10.95 4.48 -11.87
N LEU A 209 10.86 3.51 -10.94
CA LEU A 209 12.00 3.07 -10.14
C LEU A 209 13.12 2.49 -11.00
N LEU A 210 12.83 1.83 -12.13
CA LEU A 210 13.86 1.36 -13.06
C LEU A 210 14.73 2.51 -13.59
N PHE A 211 14.18 3.72 -13.75
CA PHE A 211 14.93 4.90 -14.20
C PHE A 211 15.54 5.73 -13.07
N VAL A 212 15.22 5.45 -11.80
CA VAL A 212 15.78 6.15 -10.64
C VAL A 212 17.19 5.62 -10.36
N ASN A 213 18.18 6.52 -10.35
CA ASN A 213 19.54 6.20 -9.92
C ASN A 213 19.75 6.56 -8.45
N VAL A 214 20.07 5.56 -7.64
CA VAL A 214 20.27 5.67 -6.20
C VAL A 214 21.76 5.87 -5.88
N ARG A 215 22.07 6.90 -5.09
CA ARG A 215 23.43 7.11 -4.58
C ARG A 215 23.71 6.10 -3.46
N LYS A 216 24.88 5.44 -3.49
CA LYS A 216 25.35 4.67 -2.33
C LYS A 216 25.60 5.65 -1.18
N LEU A 217 24.89 5.45 -0.08
CA LEU A 217 25.19 6.15 1.16
C LEU A 217 26.50 5.54 1.68
N ASN A 218 27.58 6.32 1.64
CA ASN A 218 28.78 5.95 2.39
C ASN A 218 28.38 6.03 3.85
N VAL A 219 28.29 4.85 4.49
CA VAL A 219 28.31 4.77 5.94
C VAL A 219 29.70 5.28 6.31
N GLU A 220 29.81 6.58 6.59
CA GLU A 220 30.98 7.06 7.33
C GLU A 220 31.03 6.20 8.58
N ASP A 221 32.18 5.59 8.83
CA ASP A 221 32.47 4.76 9.99
C ASP A 221 32.35 5.60 11.28
N GLU A 222 31.15 6.03 11.63
CA GLU A 222 30.80 6.28 13.03
C GLU A 222 30.90 4.90 13.68
N THR A 223 32.03 4.69 14.37
CA THR A 223 32.34 3.53 15.21
C THR A 223 31.06 2.97 15.82
N SER A 224 30.46 1.98 15.14
CA SER A 224 29.27 1.31 15.61
C SER A 224 29.74 0.50 16.80
N SER A 225 29.56 1.06 18.00
CA SER A 225 29.44 0.26 19.21
C SER A 225 28.53 -0.90 18.83
N GLU A 226 29.00 -2.15 18.97
CA GLU A 226 28.24 -3.39 18.79
C GLU A 226 27.10 -3.49 19.83
N SER A 227 26.26 -2.48 19.83
CA SER A 227 25.03 -2.38 20.54
C SER A 227 24.07 -3.25 19.75
N SER A 228 23.84 -4.46 20.27
CA SER A 228 22.82 -5.35 19.72
C SER A 228 21.52 -4.57 19.58
N LEU A 229 21.01 -4.41 18.35
CA LEU A 229 19.72 -3.79 18.02
C LEU A 229 18.60 -4.22 18.99
N PHE A 230 18.64 -5.47 19.42
CA PHE A 230 17.71 -6.02 20.41
C PHE A 230 17.83 -5.37 21.80
N LYS A 231 19.05 -5.06 22.26
CA LYS A 231 19.29 -4.31 23.49
C LYS A 231 18.76 -2.89 23.40
N GLU A 232 18.93 -2.22 22.26
CA GLU A 232 18.40 -0.86 22.04
C GLU A 232 16.88 -0.86 22.03
N ILE A 233 16.25 -1.75 21.26
CA ILE A 233 14.79 -1.90 21.23
C ILE A 233 14.25 -2.21 22.63
N ARG A 234 14.93 -3.09 23.38
CA ARG A 234 14.55 -3.42 24.75
C ARG A 234 14.69 -2.22 25.68
N GLN A 235 15.78 -1.45 25.60
CA GLN A 235 15.98 -0.26 26.41
C GLN A 235 14.95 0.83 26.08
N ALA A 236 14.71 1.09 24.80
CA ALA A 236 13.70 2.05 24.35
C ALA A 236 12.29 1.65 24.83
N SER A 237 11.95 0.36 24.74
CA SER A 237 10.66 -0.17 25.21
C SER A 237 10.52 -0.05 26.73
N LEU A 238 11.57 -0.40 27.49
CA LEU A 238 11.58 -0.26 28.95
C LEU A 238 11.50 1.21 29.39
N TRP A 239 12.20 2.10 28.69
CA TRP A 239 12.14 3.55 28.92
C TRP A 239 10.74 4.09 28.66
N ALA A 240 10.13 3.76 27.51
CA ALA A 240 8.77 4.17 27.18
C ALA A 240 7.74 3.67 28.22
N TRP A 241 7.94 2.46 28.75
CA TRP A 241 7.08 1.88 29.78
C TRP A 241 7.30 2.48 31.18
N SER A 242 8.49 3.03 31.43
CA SER A 242 8.86 3.64 32.72
C SER A 242 8.20 4.99 32.95
N ILE A 243 7.84 5.72 31.88
CA ILE A 243 7.22 7.04 31.96
C ILE A 243 5.69 6.89 31.84
N PRO A 244 4.91 7.19 32.91
CA PRO A 244 3.47 6.96 32.91
C PRO A 244 2.74 7.68 31.78
N ALA A 245 3.13 8.91 31.45
CA ALA A 245 2.53 9.72 30.38
C ALA A 245 2.77 9.11 28.99
N VAL A 246 3.99 8.62 28.72
CA VAL A 246 4.34 7.99 27.44
C VAL A 246 3.59 6.67 27.28
N ARG A 247 3.56 5.84 28.33
CA ARG A 247 2.77 4.59 28.32
C ARG A 247 1.29 4.83 28.10
N LEU A 248 0.69 5.84 28.77
CA LEU A 248 -0.71 6.20 28.54
C LEU A 248 -0.95 6.67 27.11
N GLY A 249 -0.01 7.43 26.54
CA GLY A 249 -0.04 7.86 25.14
C GLY A 249 -0.07 6.69 24.18
N PHE A 250 0.83 5.70 24.34
CA PHE A 250 0.84 4.50 23.51
C PHE A 250 -0.42 3.64 23.66
N ILE A 251 -0.90 3.44 24.89
CA ILE A 251 -2.15 2.68 25.13
C ILE A 251 -3.34 3.42 24.51
N GLY A 252 -3.44 4.73 24.72
CA GLY A 252 -4.51 5.55 24.14
C GLY A 252 -4.48 5.50 22.61
N MET A 253 -3.30 5.63 22.01
CA MET A 253 -3.12 5.54 20.57
C MET A 253 -3.49 4.15 20.04
N ALA A 254 -3.10 3.07 20.71
CA ALA A 254 -3.46 1.70 20.35
C ALA A 254 -4.98 1.45 20.46
N VAL A 255 -5.63 1.94 21.52
CA VAL A 255 -7.09 1.85 21.70
C VAL A 255 -7.82 2.63 20.61
N ILE A 256 -7.39 3.86 20.33
CA ILE A 256 -7.97 4.67 19.26
C ILE A 256 -7.81 3.95 17.91
N HIS A 257 -6.61 3.49 17.57
CA HIS A 257 -6.39 2.77 16.32
C HIS A 257 -7.19 1.47 16.24
N PHE A 258 -7.23 0.66 17.30
CA PHE A 258 -7.91 -0.62 17.28
C PHE A 258 -9.43 -0.49 17.15
N PHE A 259 -10.04 0.46 17.86
CA PHE A 259 -11.50 0.60 17.88
C PHE A 259 -12.03 1.54 16.80
N PHE A 260 -11.32 2.62 16.47
CA PHE A 260 -11.85 3.66 15.59
C PHE A 260 -11.43 3.50 14.13
N MET A 261 -10.23 2.97 13.82
CA MET A 261 -9.86 2.78 12.41
C MET A 261 -10.76 1.78 11.69
N PRO A 262 -11.10 0.59 12.23
CA PRO A 262 -11.98 -0.35 11.54
C PRO A 262 -13.38 0.21 11.29
N MET A 263 -13.92 1.01 12.21
CA MET A 263 -15.23 1.67 12.03
C MET A 263 -15.25 2.65 10.85
N VAL A 264 -14.11 3.29 10.53
CA VAL A 264 -14.01 4.22 9.39
C VAL A 264 -13.98 3.48 8.05
N PHE A 265 -13.55 2.23 8.00
CA PHE A 265 -13.47 1.44 6.76
C PHE A 265 -14.66 0.52 6.51
N VAL A 266 -15.56 0.35 7.49
CA VAL A 266 -16.69 -0.59 7.42
C VAL A 266 -18.05 0.11 7.61
N GLY A 267 -18.06 1.42 7.85
CA GLY A 267 -19.26 2.24 8.08
C GLY A 267 -19.81 2.90 6.82
#